data_AF-A0AAJ0FPV5-F1
#
_entry.id   AF-A0AAJ0FPV5-F1
#
_cell.length_a   1.000
_cell.length_b   1.000
_cell.length_c   1.000
_cell.angle_alpha   90.00
_cell.angle_beta   90.00
_cell.angle_gamma   90.00
#
_symmetry.space_group_name_H-M   'P 1'
#
loop_
_entity.id
_entity.type
_entity.pdbx_description
1 polymer ?
#
loop_
_entity_poly.entity_id
_entity_poly.type
_entity_poly.pdbx_seq_one_letter_code
_entity_poly.pdbx_strand_id
1 'polypeptide(L)'
;MAGRPDGKAVEGEKELNNETAARHLERRKSESNKYEFLCARSLLLWLIASSGTGITIGVILVITWVAQPKAMRSAQSHNFISINPIPTNKPTPELYVGDYSRSVIPVPVHSHNDYWRPHPLYSALAAGCMSVEADVWLAPDKNDLLVGHHRPKLSENRTLQSLYINPMRQILDKLNSANDSANSNTDEGLSGIYPTSPETTLVLLIDVKGNGTEIWPLVDKQLQPLRERGYLSTLQYNSTSNSTSKPVFRQGPITVVGSGNLGRSNITGVGCDALTRYPDTFFDAPLGALADDSNFGTLPGCQADSLLGRPVAKFYTASAPFQLEVGTVLASFSAGQRAKVRAALQAAKAKNLTSRYWGTPSWPISKRDYIWQELVAEGVGLLNADDIESATRLEWNRAYKAELVWIGVSSAYIFVASLVFAYLYDRSTKSKTKKSKRKQDKEGA
;
A
#
# COMPACT_ATOMS: atom_id res chain seq x y z
N MET A 1 -67.35 70.07 -44.58
CA MET A 1 -65.88 69.92 -44.75
C MET A 1 -65.27 69.72 -43.38
N ALA A 2 -64.26 68.87 -43.33
CA ALA A 2 -63.72 68.20 -42.14
C ALA A 2 -63.01 69.11 -41.12
N GLY A 3 -63.14 68.73 -39.84
CA GLY A 3 -61.98 68.38 -39.00
C GLY A 3 -61.26 69.47 -38.21
N ARG A 4 -61.34 69.39 -36.87
CA ARG A 4 -60.18 69.28 -35.96
C ARG A 4 -60.67 68.93 -34.54
N PRO A 5 -60.12 67.89 -33.89
CA PRO A 5 -60.57 67.45 -32.58
C PRO A 5 -59.91 68.25 -31.45
N ASP A 6 -60.61 68.33 -30.32
CA ASP A 6 -60.12 68.91 -29.06
C ASP A 6 -58.81 68.23 -28.61
N GLY A 7 -57.71 68.97 -28.70
CA GLY A 7 -56.36 68.50 -28.34
C GLY A 7 -56.13 68.32 -26.84
N LYS A 8 -57.06 68.71 -25.95
CA LYS A 8 -56.85 68.64 -24.49
C LYS A 8 -57.25 67.32 -23.84
N ALA A 9 -58.17 66.55 -24.44
CA ALA A 9 -58.59 65.27 -23.88
C ALA A 9 -57.58 64.13 -24.18
N VAL A 10 -56.90 64.20 -25.33
CA VAL A 10 -55.97 63.15 -25.79
C VAL A 10 -54.58 63.25 -25.11
N GLU A 11 -54.16 64.44 -24.67
CA GLU A 11 -52.89 64.62 -23.94
C GLU A 11 -52.98 64.12 -22.49
N GLY A 12 -54.06 64.42 -21.76
CA GLY A 12 -54.24 63.97 -20.38
C GLY A 12 -54.39 62.45 -20.25
N GLU A 13 -55.03 61.79 -21.22
CA GLU A 13 -55.19 60.33 -21.24
C GLU A 13 -53.89 59.60 -21.63
N LYS A 14 -53.04 60.23 -22.47
CA LYS A 14 -51.70 59.72 -22.80
C LYS A 14 -50.71 59.90 -21.65
N GLU A 15 -50.74 61.02 -20.93
CA GLU A 15 -49.90 61.23 -19.73
C GLU A 15 -50.29 60.28 -18.61
N LEU A 16 -51.59 60.09 -18.35
CA LEU A 16 -52.06 59.15 -17.33
C LEU A 16 -51.67 57.70 -17.66
N ASN A 17 -51.79 57.28 -18.92
CA ASN A 17 -51.34 55.94 -19.35
C ASN A 17 -49.82 55.76 -19.28
N ASN A 18 -49.03 56.81 -19.59
CA ASN A 18 -47.57 56.75 -19.47
C ASN A 18 -47.11 56.70 -18.01
N GLU A 19 -47.71 57.47 -17.11
CA GLU A 19 -47.43 57.38 -15.67
C GLU A 19 -47.80 56.00 -15.11
N THR A 20 -48.94 55.45 -15.52
CA THR A 20 -49.40 54.14 -15.05
C THR A 20 -48.48 53.02 -15.56
N ALA A 21 -48.05 53.10 -16.82
CA ALA A 21 -47.06 52.19 -17.40
C ALA A 21 -45.68 52.31 -16.72
N ALA A 22 -45.22 53.53 -16.43
CA ALA A 22 -43.97 53.78 -15.72
C ALA A 22 -44.00 53.21 -14.29
N ARG A 23 -45.10 53.42 -13.55
CA ARG A 23 -45.30 52.82 -12.21
C ARG A 23 -45.34 51.30 -12.26
N HIS A 24 -45.95 50.70 -13.28
CA HIS A 24 -45.93 49.25 -13.47
C HIS A 24 -44.52 48.72 -13.78
N LEU A 25 -43.72 49.45 -14.57
CA LEU A 25 -42.35 49.08 -14.90
C LEU A 25 -41.42 49.19 -13.68
N GLU A 26 -41.55 50.26 -12.88
CA GLU A 26 -40.82 50.42 -11.62
C GLU A 26 -41.22 49.36 -10.58
N ARG A 27 -42.50 49.01 -10.50
CA ARG A 27 -42.97 47.93 -9.61
C ARG A 27 -42.42 46.58 -10.03
N ARG A 28 -42.38 46.27 -11.33
CA ARG A 28 -41.72 45.06 -11.85
C ARG A 28 -40.21 45.05 -11.60
N LYS A 29 -39.50 46.17 -11.78
CA LYS A 29 -38.08 46.30 -11.44
C LYS A 29 -37.82 46.13 -9.94
N SER A 30 -38.67 46.72 -9.08
CA SER A 30 -38.62 46.58 -7.62
C SER A 30 -38.87 45.14 -7.16
N GLU A 31 -39.84 44.45 -7.77
CA GLU A 31 -40.11 43.04 -7.51
C GLU A 31 -38.95 42.16 -8.00
N SER A 32 -38.41 42.39 -9.20
CA SER A 32 -37.24 41.67 -9.74
C SER A 32 -36.01 41.82 -8.83
N ASN A 33 -35.69 43.05 -8.40
CA ASN A 33 -34.57 43.32 -7.49
C ASN A 33 -34.77 42.64 -6.12
N LYS A 34 -36.02 42.53 -5.64
CA LYS A 34 -36.33 41.76 -4.43
C LYS A 34 -36.10 40.26 -4.62
N TYR A 35 -36.49 39.69 -5.76
CA TYR A 35 -36.26 38.28 -6.06
C TYR A 35 -34.76 37.97 -6.21
N GLU A 36 -34.00 38.81 -6.90
CA GLU A 36 -32.55 38.67 -7.02
C GLU A 36 -31.85 38.76 -5.67
N PHE A 37 -32.23 39.72 -4.82
CA PHE A 37 -31.68 39.85 -3.47
C PHE A 37 -32.02 38.64 -2.58
N LEU A 38 -33.25 38.12 -2.66
CA LEU A 38 -33.66 36.91 -1.95
C LEU A 38 -32.90 35.67 -2.45
N CYS A 39 -32.66 35.57 -3.76
CA CYS A 39 -31.93 34.47 -4.38
C CYS A 39 -30.45 34.52 -3.97
N ALA A 40 -29.79 35.68 -4.09
CA ALA A 40 -28.40 35.87 -3.68
C ALA A 40 -28.17 35.59 -2.19
N ARG A 41 -29.11 36.03 -1.33
CA ARG A 41 -29.05 35.76 0.11
C ARG A 41 -29.26 34.28 0.45
N SER A 42 -30.15 33.60 -0.28
CA SER A 42 -30.37 32.16 -0.11
C SER A 42 -29.15 31.35 -0.58
N LEU A 43 -28.52 31.78 -1.67
CA LEU A 43 -27.30 31.18 -2.20
C LEU A 43 -26.11 31.36 -1.24
N LEU A 44 -25.94 32.56 -0.68
CA LEU A 44 -24.90 32.85 0.32
C LEU A 44 -25.07 32.00 1.59
N LEU A 45 -26.30 31.82 2.07
CA LEU A 45 -26.58 30.99 3.24
C LEU A 45 -26.34 29.50 2.96
N TRP A 46 -26.68 29.03 1.76
CA TRP A 46 -26.37 27.67 1.34
C TRP A 46 -24.86 27.45 1.25
N LEU A 47 -24.10 28.43 0.73
CA LEU A 47 -22.64 28.42 0.70
C LEU A 47 -22.02 28.39 2.11
N ILE A 48 -22.55 29.16 3.06
CA ILE A 48 -22.06 29.15 4.45
C ILE A 48 -22.35 27.80 5.13
N ALA A 49 -23.57 27.26 4.98
CA ALA A 49 -23.95 25.98 5.59
C ALA A 49 -23.17 24.79 5.00
N SER A 50 -22.98 24.78 3.67
CA SER A 50 -22.17 23.77 2.98
C SER A 50 -20.68 23.89 3.33
N SER A 51 -20.16 25.11 3.47
CA SER A 51 -18.78 25.34 3.90
C SER A 51 -18.54 24.88 5.35
N GLY A 52 -19.45 25.22 6.28
CA GLY A 52 -19.36 24.75 7.68
C GLY A 52 -19.47 23.23 7.81
N THR A 53 -20.34 22.61 7.00
CA THR A 53 -20.45 21.15 6.86
C THR A 53 -19.16 20.55 6.32
N GLY A 54 -18.61 21.12 5.25
CA GLY A 54 -17.35 20.68 4.64
C GLY A 54 -16.17 20.78 5.59
N ILE A 55 -16.09 21.86 6.38
CA ILE A 55 -15.06 22.05 7.41
C ILE A 55 -15.24 21.01 8.52
N THR A 56 -16.46 20.77 9.00
CA THR A 56 -16.72 19.79 10.07
C THR A 56 -16.41 18.36 9.63
N ILE A 57 -16.85 17.97 8.43
CA ILE A 57 -16.49 16.69 7.81
C ILE A 57 -14.97 16.62 7.63
N GLY A 58 -14.35 17.69 7.15
CA GLY A 58 -12.89 17.79 7.00
C GLY A 58 -12.15 17.57 8.33
N VAL A 59 -12.61 18.19 9.42
CA VAL A 59 -12.02 18.03 10.76
C VAL A 59 -12.24 16.62 11.30
N ILE A 60 -13.43 16.04 11.15
CA ILE A 60 -13.70 14.65 11.55
C ILE A 60 -12.82 13.70 10.74
N LEU A 61 -12.69 13.90 9.43
CA LEU A 61 -11.79 13.12 8.57
C LEU A 61 -10.33 13.28 8.98
N VAL A 62 -9.89 14.49 9.34
CA VAL A 62 -8.53 14.69 9.87
C VAL A 62 -8.35 13.94 11.17
N ILE A 63 -9.28 14.03 12.13
CA ILE A 63 -9.16 13.34 13.42
C ILE A 63 -9.19 11.81 13.26
N THR A 64 -10.06 11.29 12.39
CA THR A 64 -10.24 9.84 12.21
C THR A 64 -9.26 9.22 11.21
N TRP A 65 -8.75 9.94 10.21
CA TRP A 65 -7.91 9.37 9.14
C TRP A 65 -6.45 9.85 9.19
N VAL A 66 -6.17 10.94 9.92
CA VAL A 66 -4.83 11.58 9.96
C VAL A 66 -4.28 11.66 11.39
N ALA A 67 -5.05 12.16 12.35
CA ALA A 67 -4.59 12.48 13.70
C ALA A 67 -4.85 11.37 14.73
N GLN A 68 -4.92 10.11 14.28
CA GLN A 68 -5.11 8.93 15.14
C GLN A 68 -4.15 9.01 16.34
N PRO A 69 -4.66 9.21 17.57
CA PRO A 69 -3.80 9.31 18.73
C PRO A 69 -3.15 7.95 18.95
N LYS A 70 -1.82 7.96 19.16
CA LYS A 70 -1.03 6.79 19.56
C LYS A 70 -1.68 5.98 20.71
N ALA A 71 -2.56 6.60 21.49
CA ALA A 71 -3.33 6.02 22.58
C ALA A 71 -4.40 4.97 22.19
N MET A 72 -4.86 4.88 20.93
CA MET A 72 -5.83 3.85 20.51
C MET A 72 -5.17 2.55 19.97
N ARG A 73 -3.84 2.51 19.95
CA ARG A 73 -3.09 1.30 19.67
C ARG A 73 -3.17 0.38 20.89
N SER A 74 -3.85 -0.74 20.75
CA SER A 74 -3.75 -1.85 21.70
C SER A 74 -2.31 -2.36 21.64
N ALA A 75 -1.45 -1.87 22.54
CA ALA A 75 -0.10 -2.41 22.72
C ALA A 75 -0.22 -3.90 23.07
N GLN A 76 0.07 -4.78 22.10
CA GLN A 76 0.33 -6.18 22.42
C GLN A 76 1.69 -6.21 23.15
N SER A 77 1.62 -6.25 24.47
CA SER A 77 2.75 -6.09 25.39
C SER A 77 3.80 -7.20 25.34
N HIS A 78 3.80 -8.11 24.37
CA HIS A 78 4.50 -9.41 24.50
C HIS A 78 5.45 -9.79 23.35
N ASN A 79 5.96 -8.85 22.56
CA ASN A 79 7.15 -9.09 21.74
C ASN A 79 7.99 -7.81 21.76
N PHE A 80 9.13 -7.82 22.45
CA PHE A 80 10.05 -6.69 22.39
C PHE A 80 10.61 -6.64 20.95
N ILE A 81 10.04 -5.77 20.12
CA ILE A 81 10.62 -5.41 18.83
C ILE A 81 11.56 -4.26 19.14
N SER A 82 12.86 -4.45 18.92
CA SER A 82 13.85 -3.37 19.02
C SER A 82 13.65 -2.36 17.89
N ILE A 83 12.65 -1.51 18.04
CA ILE A 83 12.39 -0.32 17.23
C ILE A 83 13.32 0.85 17.61
N ASN A 84 14.41 0.58 18.33
CA ASN A 84 15.35 1.62 18.69
C ASN A 84 15.79 2.30 17.40
N PRO A 85 15.52 3.62 17.24
CA PRO A 85 15.96 4.32 16.06
C PRO A 85 17.46 4.12 15.95
N ILE A 86 17.95 3.80 14.75
CA ILE A 86 19.38 3.70 14.50
C ILE A 86 19.95 5.09 14.88
N PRO A 87 20.63 5.23 16.04
CA PRO A 87 21.02 6.50 16.63
C PRO A 87 22.18 7.14 15.86
N THR A 88 22.78 6.39 14.93
CA THR A 88 23.90 6.83 14.10
C THR A 88 23.45 7.08 12.67
N ASN A 89 23.93 8.15 12.06
CA ASN A 89 23.73 8.43 10.63
C ASN A 89 24.42 7.41 9.68
N LYS A 90 25.18 6.44 10.22
CA LYS A 90 25.93 5.42 9.47
C LYS A 90 25.93 4.08 10.22
N PRO A 91 24.88 3.26 10.12
CA PRO A 91 24.90 1.92 10.68
C PRO A 91 25.99 1.06 10.06
N THR A 92 26.62 0.21 10.87
CA THR A 92 27.64 -0.74 10.44
C THR A 92 27.28 -2.16 10.88
N PRO A 93 27.91 -3.20 10.30
CA PRO A 93 27.72 -4.58 10.74
C PRO A 93 28.08 -4.79 12.21
N GLU A 94 29.12 -4.11 12.71
CA GLU A 94 29.52 -4.16 14.12
C GLU A 94 28.43 -3.65 15.05
N LEU A 95 27.81 -2.52 14.70
CA LEU A 95 26.74 -1.93 15.50
C LEU A 95 25.50 -2.83 15.48
N TYR A 96 25.18 -3.43 14.32
CA TYR A 96 24.07 -4.38 14.23
C TYR A 96 24.27 -5.63 15.08
N VAL A 97 25.43 -6.27 14.96
CA VAL A 97 25.74 -7.50 15.72
C VAL A 97 25.90 -7.21 17.22
N GLY A 98 26.56 -6.11 17.57
CA GLY A 98 26.85 -5.75 18.96
C GLY A 98 25.65 -5.24 19.76
N ASP A 99 24.71 -4.56 19.11
CA ASP A 99 23.61 -3.83 19.77
C ASP A 99 22.23 -4.34 19.34
N TYR A 100 21.80 -4.06 18.10
CA TYR A 100 20.41 -4.30 17.68
C TYR A 100 20.01 -5.79 17.64
N SER A 101 20.82 -6.62 16.99
CA SER A 101 20.43 -7.99 16.62
C SER A 101 20.10 -8.89 17.81
N ARG A 102 20.63 -8.59 19.02
CA ARG A 102 20.46 -9.39 20.23
C ARG A 102 19.02 -9.44 20.77
N SER A 103 18.18 -8.49 20.37
CA SER A 103 16.81 -8.37 20.87
C SER A 103 15.76 -8.27 19.75
N VAL A 104 16.19 -8.26 18.48
CA VAL A 104 15.27 -8.22 17.35
C VAL A 104 14.68 -9.61 17.14
N ILE A 105 13.36 -9.72 17.20
CA ILE A 105 12.62 -10.92 16.83
C ILE A 105 12.20 -10.79 15.36
N PRO A 106 12.55 -11.73 14.47
CA PRO A 106 12.11 -11.66 13.09
C PRO A 106 10.59 -11.84 12.98
N VAL A 107 9.98 -11.09 12.06
CA VAL A 107 8.55 -11.11 11.74
C VAL A 107 8.36 -11.28 10.23
N PRO A 108 7.29 -11.97 9.79
CA PRO A 108 7.00 -12.25 8.38
C PRO A 108 6.52 -11.02 7.62
N VAL A 109 7.38 -10.01 7.53
CA VAL A 109 7.18 -8.75 6.83
C VAL A 109 8.24 -8.63 5.74
N HIS A 110 7.77 -8.29 4.55
CA HIS A 110 8.60 -7.87 3.43
C HIS A 110 8.70 -6.35 3.42
N SER A 111 9.91 -5.85 3.62
CA SER A 111 10.22 -4.44 3.58
C SER A 111 10.24 -3.96 2.14
N HIS A 112 9.11 -3.45 1.67
CA HIS A 112 8.97 -3.01 0.30
C HIS A 112 9.73 -1.69 0.08
N ASN A 113 10.33 -1.52 -1.09
CA ASN A 113 11.12 -0.35 -1.46
C ASN A 113 12.20 0.04 -0.43
N ASP A 114 12.90 -0.95 0.15
CA ASP A 114 13.94 -0.74 1.18
C ASP A 114 14.88 0.42 0.90
N TYR A 115 15.31 0.51 -0.35
CA TYR A 115 16.25 1.49 -0.85
C TYR A 115 15.72 2.95 -0.85
N TRP A 116 14.48 3.22 -0.46
CA TRP A 116 14.00 4.58 -0.17
C TRP A 116 14.35 5.05 1.25
N ARG A 117 14.66 4.12 2.16
CA ARG A 117 14.95 4.43 3.56
C ARG A 117 16.35 5.04 3.70
N PRO A 118 16.59 5.85 4.74
CA PRO A 118 17.92 6.38 5.04
C PRO A 118 18.98 5.28 5.15
N HIS A 119 18.61 4.13 5.72
CA HIS A 119 19.49 2.98 5.93
C HIS A 119 18.82 1.69 5.42
N PRO A 120 18.90 1.39 4.11
CA PRO A 120 18.06 0.38 3.43
C PRO A 120 17.97 -0.97 4.17
N LEU A 121 19.06 -1.75 4.18
CA LEU A 121 19.09 -3.05 4.85
C LEU A 121 18.88 -2.92 6.37
N TYR A 122 19.63 -2.03 7.03
CA TYR A 122 19.63 -1.95 8.49
C TYR A 122 18.29 -1.53 9.10
N SER A 123 17.52 -0.67 8.43
CA SER A 123 16.18 -0.31 8.90
C SER A 123 15.23 -1.50 8.88
N ALA A 124 15.29 -2.34 7.84
CA ALA A 124 14.51 -3.57 7.76
C ALA A 124 14.95 -4.58 8.83
N LEU A 125 16.26 -4.78 8.98
CA LEU A 125 16.80 -5.70 9.98
C LEU A 125 16.49 -5.26 11.40
N ALA A 126 16.59 -3.98 11.72
CA ALA A 126 16.24 -3.48 13.06
C ALA A 126 14.74 -3.66 13.36
N ALA A 127 13.88 -3.54 12.34
CA ALA A 127 12.45 -3.78 12.48
C ALA A 127 12.08 -5.29 12.53
N GLY A 128 13.03 -6.19 12.24
CA GLY A 128 12.81 -7.64 12.21
C GLY A 128 12.23 -8.17 10.90
N CYS A 129 12.26 -7.41 9.81
CA CYS A 129 11.70 -7.89 8.53
C CYS A 129 12.44 -9.13 8.00
N MET A 130 11.73 -10.23 7.79
CA MET A 130 12.31 -11.46 7.21
C MET A 130 12.58 -11.36 5.70
N SER A 131 12.17 -10.27 5.04
CA SER A 131 12.44 -10.06 3.63
C SER A 131 12.70 -8.60 3.29
N VAL A 132 13.63 -8.39 2.35
CA VAL A 132 14.04 -7.10 1.82
C VAL A 132 13.97 -7.09 0.29
N GLU A 133 13.82 -5.90 -0.29
CA GLU A 133 13.71 -5.67 -1.73
C GLU A 133 14.82 -4.79 -2.29
N ALA A 134 15.38 -5.19 -3.43
CA ALA A 134 16.28 -4.38 -4.24
C ALA A 134 15.75 -4.23 -5.67
N ASP A 135 15.31 -3.01 -6.02
CA ASP A 135 14.96 -2.64 -7.40
C ASP A 135 16.25 -2.41 -8.21
N VAL A 136 16.65 -3.38 -9.02
CA VAL A 136 17.96 -3.34 -9.72
C VAL A 136 17.86 -2.85 -11.16
N TRP A 137 18.82 -2.00 -11.51
CA TRP A 137 19.05 -1.49 -12.86
C TRP A 137 20.50 -1.73 -13.27
N LEU A 138 20.71 -1.98 -14.56
CA LEU A 138 22.05 -1.96 -15.14
C LEU A 138 22.58 -0.53 -15.18
N ALA A 139 23.79 -0.30 -14.65
CA ALA A 139 24.47 0.98 -14.74
C ALA A 139 24.69 1.39 -16.23
N PRO A 140 24.76 2.70 -16.54
CA PRO A 140 24.97 3.16 -17.92
C PRO A 140 26.24 2.61 -18.60
N ASP A 141 27.30 2.39 -17.81
CA ASP A 141 28.57 1.82 -18.26
C ASP A 141 28.55 0.27 -18.36
N LYS A 142 27.43 -0.34 -17.96
CA LYS A 142 27.18 -1.80 -17.92
C LYS A 142 28.08 -2.62 -17.00
N ASN A 143 28.79 -1.99 -16.06
CA ASN A 143 29.75 -2.69 -15.20
C ASN A 143 29.19 -3.03 -13.80
N ASP A 144 28.12 -2.36 -13.37
CA ASP A 144 27.54 -2.54 -12.04
C ASP A 144 26.00 -2.50 -12.05
N LEU A 145 25.42 -2.82 -10.90
CA LEU A 145 24.00 -2.86 -10.64
C LEU A 145 23.64 -1.78 -9.63
N LEU A 146 22.90 -0.78 -10.10
CA LEU A 146 22.40 0.32 -9.28
C LEU A 146 21.03 -0.04 -8.71
N VAL A 147 20.73 0.45 -7.50
CA VAL A 147 19.45 0.20 -6.83
C VAL A 147 18.61 1.48 -6.78
N GLY A 148 17.36 1.40 -7.22
CA GLY A 148 16.41 2.50 -7.14
C GLY A 148 15.12 2.25 -7.91
N HIS A 149 14.07 3.04 -7.65
CA HIS A 149 12.75 2.79 -8.23
C HIS A 149 12.68 3.14 -9.72
N HIS A 150 13.38 4.20 -10.13
CA HIS A 150 13.39 4.71 -11.50
C HIS A 150 14.79 5.19 -11.91
N ARG A 151 15.15 4.97 -13.18
CA ARG A 151 16.46 5.33 -13.76
C ARG A 151 16.96 6.74 -13.42
N PRO A 152 16.15 7.82 -13.44
CA PRO A 152 16.65 9.18 -13.21
C PRO A 152 17.09 9.47 -11.77
N LYS A 153 16.74 8.59 -10.81
CA LYS A 153 17.07 8.75 -9.39
C LYS A 153 18.16 7.78 -8.93
N LEU A 154 18.83 7.10 -9.86
CA LEU A 154 19.95 6.21 -9.53
C LEU A 154 21.17 7.05 -9.14
N SER A 155 21.94 6.52 -8.19
CA SER A 155 23.20 7.12 -7.76
C SER A 155 24.29 6.06 -7.83
N GLU A 156 25.47 6.44 -8.31
CA GLU A 156 26.61 5.54 -8.51
C GLU A 156 27.10 4.91 -7.20
N ASN A 157 26.83 5.52 -6.05
CA ASN A 157 27.20 4.99 -4.74
C ASN A 157 26.17 4.02 -4.13
N ARG A 158 25.00 3.87 -4.76
CA ARG A 158 23.89 3.00 -4.32
C ARG A 158 23.80 1.75 -5.20
N THR A 159 24.70 0.82 -4.94
CA THR A 159 24.82 -0.42 -5.71
C THR A 159 24.22 -1.59 -4.95
N LEU A 160 23.89 -2.67 -5.65
CA LEU A 160 23.40 -3.91 -5.01
C LEU A 160 24.43 -4.44 -3.99
N GLN A 161 25.71 -4.34 -4.34
CA GLN A 161 26.82 -4.67 -3.44
C GLN A 161 26.85 -3.78 -2.20
N SER A 162 26.83 -2.45 -2.35
CA SER A 162 27.02 -1.52 -1.23
C SER A 162 25.85 -1.51 -0.26
N LEU A 163 24.62 -1.66 -0.75
CA LEU A 163 23.42 -1.57 0.07
C LEU A 163 22.99 -2.89 0.72
N TYR A 164 23.26 -4.04 0.09
CA TYR A 164 22.73 -5.33 0.52
C TYR A 164 23.81 -6.41 0.68
N ILE A 165 24.49 -6.79 -0.39
CA ILE A 165 25.36 -8.00 -0.38
C ILE A 165 26.53 -7.85 0.59
N ASN A 166 27.29 -6.74 0.51
CA ASN A 166 28.44 -6.54 1.38
C ASN A 166 28.06 -6.42 2.86
N PRO A 167 27.04 -5.62 3.24
CA PRO A 167 26.56 -5.58 4.63
C PRO A 167 26.10 -6.95 5.15
N MET A 168 25.28 -7.69 4.39
CA MET A 168 24.79 -9.02 4.83
C MET A 168 25.94 -10.01 5.02
N ARG A 169 26.91 -10.05 4.10
CA ARG A 169 28.10 -10.90 4.23
C ARG A 169 28.87 -10.56 5.51
N GLN A 170 29.13 -9.28 5.76
CA GLN A 170 29.91 -8.84 6.93
C GLN A 170 29.18 -9.13 8.26
N ILE A 171 27.85 -9.01 8.29
CA ILE A 171 27.03 -9.41 9.45
C ILE A 171 27.17 -10.91 9.69
N LEU A 172 26.95 -11.73 8.66
CA LEU A 172 27.01 -13.19 8.78
C LEU A 172 28.41 -13.70 9.12
N ASP A 173 29.45 -13.10 8.55
CA ASP A 173 30.84 -13.42 8.89
C ASP A 173 31.12 -13.22 10.37
N LYS A 174 30.60 -12.14 10.97
CA LYS A 174 30.75 -11.89 12.41
C LYS A 174 29.95 -12.89 13.24
N LEU A 175 28.70 -13.17 12.86
CA LEU A 175 27.84 -14.11 13.58
C LEU A 175 28.33 -15.56 13.50
N ASN A 176 29.04 -15.93 12.44
CA ASN A 176 29.52 -17.29 12.18
C ASN A 176 31.06 -17.42 12.30
N SER A 177 31.73 -16.48 12.96
CA SER A 177 33.18 -16.56 13.18
C SER A 177 33.53 -17.65 14.21
N ALA A 178 34.54 -18.47 13.91
CA ALA A 178 34.88 -19.71 14.63
C ALA A 178 35.21 -19.58 16.14
N ASN A 179 35.37 -18.37 16.67
CA ASN A 179 35.74 -18.12 18.07
C ASN A 179 34.54 -17.96 19.03
N ASP A 180 33.29 -17.92 18.55
CA ASP A 180 32.09 -17.89 19.41
C ASP A 180 31.49 -19.29 19.62
N SER A 181 32.36 -20.27 19.87
CA SER A 181 32.02 -21.68 20.15
C SER A 181 31.16 -21.87 21.41
N ALA A 182 30.88 -20.79 22.16
CA ALA A 182 29.99 -20.78 23.33
C ALA A 182 28.50 -20.68 22.96
N ASN A 183 28.15 -20.36 21.71
CA ASN A 183 26.76 -20.21 21.24
C ASN A 183 26.33 -21.23 20.17
N SER A 184 27.17 -22.24 19.89
CA SER A 184 26.84 -23.34 18.97
C SER A 184 25.86 -24.34 19.62
N ASN A 185 24.64 -23.88 19.94
CA ASN A 185 23.50 -24.75 20.20
C ASN A 185 22.78 -25.18 18.91
N THR A 186 23.29 -24.80 17.74
CA THR A 186 22.85 -25.35 16.46
C THR A 186 23.66 -26.60 16.16
N ASP A 187 23.06 -27.77 16.37
CA ASP A 187 23.57 -29.02 15.79
C ASP A 187 23.72 -28.81 14.26
N GLU A 188 24.95 -28.59 13.80
CA GLU A 188 25.45 -28.60 12.42
C GLU A 188 25.08 -27.45 11.43
N GLY A 189 24.55 -26.30 11.86
CA GLY A 189 24.07 -25.24 10.94
C GLY A 189 24.71 -23.84 11.08
N LEU A 190 24.85 -23.12 9.96
CA LEU A 190 25.18 -21.69 9.92
C LEU A 190 24.04 -20.86 10.53
N SER A 191 24.36 -19.91 11.39
CA SER A 191 23.41 -18.95 11.95
C SER A 191 23.00 -17.90 10.92
N GLY A 192 21.69 -17.63 10.88
CA GLY A 192 21.05 -16.56 10.14
C GLY A 192 21.36 -15.16 10.69
N ILE A 193 20.76 -14.14 10.07
CA ILE A 193 21.01 -12.73 10.42
C ILE A 193 20.44 -12.34 11.79
N TYR A 194 19.46 -13.09 12.31
CA TYR A 194 18.78 -12.84 13.58
C TYR A 194 19.25 -13.82 14.66
N PRO A 195 20.13 -13.45 15.60
CA PRO A 195 20.59 -14.33 16.68
C PRO A 195 19.47 -14.87 17.57
N THR A 196 18.34 -14.17 17.65
CA THR A 196 17.14 -14.60 18.39
C THR A 196 16.38 -15.76 17.74
N SER A 197 16.63 -16.02 16.44
CA SER A 197 16.07 -17.11 15.64
C SER A 197 17.09 -17.46 14.54
N PRO A 198 18.20 -18.14 14.89
CA PRO A 198 19.33 -18.38 14.01
C PRO A 198 18.98 -19.25 12.79
N GLU A 199 17.86 -19.98 12.82
CA GLU A 199 17.34 -20.78 11.72
C GLU A 199 16.62 -19.94 10.64
N THR A 200 16.26 -18.69 10.94
CA THR A 200 15.51 -17.84 10.02
C THR A 200 16.39 -17.35 8.87
N THR A 201 15.97 -17.67 7.64
CA THR A 201 16.58 -17.12 6.41
C THR A 201 16.06 -15.71 6.15
N LEU A 202 16.95 -14.81 5.70
CA LEU A 202 16.54 -13.52 5.15
C LEU A 202 16.29 -13.66 3.65
N VAL A 203 15.11 -13.27 3.19
CA VAL A 203 14.78 -13.28 1.76
C VAL A 203 15.23 -11.97 1.11
N LEU A 204 16.22 -12.04 0.23
CA LEU A 204 16.60 -10.93 -0.66
C LEU A 204 15.81 -11.06 -1.97
N LEU A 205 14.75 -10.25 -2.11
CA LEU A 205 13.99 -10.15 -3.34
C LEU A 205 14.64 -9.12 -4.27
N ILE A 206 15.08 -9.56 -5.44
CA ILE A 206 15.72 -8.74 -6.46
C ILE A 206 14.69 -8.49 -7.58
N ASP A 207 14.12 -7.29 -7.61
CA ASP A 207 13.19 -6.87 -8.65
C ASP A 207 13.96 -6.26 -9.83
N VAL A 208 14.03 -7.01 -10.93
CA VAL A 208 14.73 -6.58 -12.14
C VAL A 208 13.88 -5.58 -12.92
N LYS A 209 14.29 -4.30 -12.95
CA LYS A 209 13.55 -3.26 -13.67
C LYS A 209 13.97 -3.09 -15.14
N GLY A 210 15.12 -3.64 -15.53
CA GLY A 210 15.67 -3.57 -16.89
C GLY A 210 15.57 -4.87 -17.68
N ASN A 211 16.54 -5.10 -18.57
CA ASN A 211 16.68 -6.33 -19.35
C ASN A 211 17.24 -7.45 -18.46
N GLY A 212 16.42 -8.47 -18.15
CA GLY A 212 16.84 -9.61 -17.33
C GLY A 212 18.03 -10.39 -17.89
N THR A 213 18.17 -10.47 -19.21
CA THR A 213 19.28 -11.18 -19.87
C THR A 213 20.62 -10.47 -19.64
N GLU A 214 20.65 -9.15 -19.53
CA GLU A 214 21.86 -8.38 -19.25
C GLU A 214 22.13 -8.25 -17.74
N ILE A 215 21.08 -8.11 -16.93
CA ILE A 215 21.18 -7.83 -15.49
C ILE A 215 21.52 -9.09 -14.69
N TRP A 216 20.84 -10.21 -14.96
CA TRP A 216 20.92 -11.39 -14.09
C TRP A 216 22.32 -12.04 -14.03
N PRO A 217 23.09 -12.11 -15.12
CA PRO A 217 24.48 -12.59 -15.04
C PRO A 217 25.36 -11.75 -14.12
N LEU A 218 25.12 -10.43 -14.04
CA LEU A 218 25.82 -9.56 -13.09
C LEU A 218 25.33 -9.80 -11.65
N VAL A 219 24.04 -10.02 -11.44
CA VAL A 219 23.50 -10.38 -10.11
C VAL A 219 24.19 -11.66 -9.63
N ASP A 220 24.17 -12.71 -10.45
CA ASP A 220 24.79 -14.00 -10.15
C ASP A 220 26.28 -13.89 -9.82
N LYS A 221 27.01 -13.06 -10.58
CA LYS A 221 28.42 -12.73 -10.30
C LYS A 221 28.56 -12.01 -8.95
N GLN A 222 27.69 -11.06 -8.64
CA GLN A 222 27.76 -10.31 -7.38
C GLN A 222 27.39 -11.13 -6.15
N LEU A 223 26.62 -12.22 -6.30
CA LEU A 223 26.30 -13.18 -5.23
C LEU A 223 27.47 -14.08 -4.84
N GLN A 224 28.52 -14.17 -5.67
CA GLN A 224 29.68 -15.03 -5.46
C GLN A 224 30.29 -14.95 -4.04
N PRO A 225 30.47 -13.76 -3.41
CA PRO A 225 31.03 -13.67 -2.06
C PRO A 225 30.16 -14.30 -0.97
N LEU A 226 28.84 -14.40 -1.16
CA LEU A 226 27.93 -15.10 -0.25
C LEU A 226 27.94 -16.61 -0.51
N ARG A 227 28.00 -16.99 -1.79
CA ARG A 227 28.09 -18.39 -2.25
C ARG A 227 29.33 -19.09 -1.70
N GLU A 228 30.49 -18.45 -1.77
CA GLU A 228 31.77 -18.99 -1.27
C GLU A 228 31.76 -19.26 0.24
N ARG A 229 30.91 -18.56 1.00
CA ARG A 229 30.72 -18.77 2.44
C ARG A 229 29.61 -19.77 2.78
N GLY A 230 28.91 -20.30 1.78
CA GLY A 230 27.76 -21.17 1.99
C GLY A 230 26.53 -20.46 2.56
N TYR A 231 26.45 -19.13 2.46
CA TYR A 231 25.34 -18.36 3.05
C TYR A 231 24.04 -18.40 2.24
N LEU A 232 24.08 -18.87 0.99
CA LEU A 232 22.92 -18.89 0.12
C LEU A 232 22.14 -20.20 0.23
N SER A 233 20.81 -20.10 0.24
CA SER A 233 19.94 -21.26 0.00
C SER A 233 20.21 -21.83 -1.39
N THR A 234 20.21 -23.16 -1.51
CA THR A 234 20.53 -23.85 -2.76
C THR A 234 19.48 -24.89 -3.12
N LEU A 235 19.32 -25.11 -4.42
CA LEU A 235 18.57 -26.21 -4.99
C LEU A 235 19.56 -27.23 -5.55
N GLN A 236 19.57 -28.43 -4.98
CA GLN A 236 20.39 -29.54 -5.46
C GLN A 236 19.51 -30.51 -6.23
N TYR A 237 19.90 -30.81 -7.47
CA TYR A 237 19.18 -31.73 -8.33
C TYR A 237 20.17 -32.52 -9.18
N ASN A 238 20.19 -33.84 -9.00
CA ASN A 238 21.01 -34.75 -9.79
C ASN A 238 20.15 -35.40 -10.87
N SER A 239 20.31 -34.92 -12.10
CA SER A 239 19.70 -35.56 -13.28
C SER A 239 20.53 -36.78 -13.68
N THR A 240 20.37 -37.90 -12.97
CA THR A 240 20.84 -39.20 -13.49
C THR A 240 19.73 -39.82 -14.33
N SER A 241 20.09 -40.38 -15.49
CA SER A 241 19.15 -40.76 -16.57
C SER A 241 18.05 -41.77 -16.19
N ASN A 242 18.08 -42.32 -14.97
CA ASN A 242 17.17 -43.33 -14.46
C ASN A 242 16.55 -42.98 -13.08
N SER A 243 16.67 -41.75 -12.58
CA SER A 243 16.22 -41.41 -11.23
C SER A 243 15.11 -40.35 -11.18
N THR A 244 14.00 -40.72 -10.54
CA THR A 244 12.92 -39.90 -9.95
C THR A 244 13.39 -38.97 -8.82
N SER A 245 14.66 -38.56 -8.81
CA SER A 245 15.23 -37.77 -7.71
C SER A 245 14.52 -36.43 -7.61
N LYS A 246 13.78 -36.19 -6.53
CA LYS A 246 13.17 -34.88 -6.28
C LYS A 246 14.26 -33.85 -5.98
N PRO A 247 14.14 -32.60 -6.46
CA PRO A 247 15.08 -31.55 -6.11
C PRO A 247 15.05 -31.30 -4.60
N VAL A 248 16.23 -31.13 -4.01
CA VAL A 248 16.42 -30.93 -2.57
C VAL A 248 16.76 -29.47 -2.34
N PHE A 249 15.87 -28.76 -1.66
CA PHE A 249 16.13 -27.41 -1.16
C PHE A 249 16.96 -27.49 0.12
N ARG A 250 18.09 -26.79 0.16
CA ARG A 250 18.87 -26.56 1.38
C ARG A 250 18.79 -25.09 1.72
N GLN A 251 18.20 -24.78 2.87
CA GLN A 251 18.10 -23.42 3.36
C GLN A 251 19.47 -22.93 3.84
N GLY A 252 19.86 -21.75 3.39
CA GLY A 252 20.97 -20.98 3.93
C GLY A 252 20.46 -19.74 4.68
N PRO A 253 21.36 -19.02 5.37
CA PRO A 253 21.08 -17.73 6.00
C PRO A 253 20.38 -16.71 5.08
N ILE A 254 20.60 -16.78 3.77
CA ILE A 254 20.00 -15.88 2.78
C ILE A 254 19.34 -16.70 1.67
N THR A 255 18.09 -16.37 1.35
CA THR A 255 17.39 -16.90 0.18
C THR A 255 17.23 -15.80 -0.87
N VAL A 256 17.80 -15.97 -2.06
CA VAL A 256 17.71 -14.98 -3.14
C VAL A 256 16.56 -15.32 -4.07
N VAL A 257 15.69 -14.34 -4.29
CA VAL A 257 14.50 -14.48 -5.13
C VAL A 257 14.48 -13.42 -6.22
N GLY A 258 14.49 -13.85 -7.48
CA GLY A 258 14.36 -12.97 -8.63
C GLY A 258 12.89 -12.69 -8.99
N SER A 259 12.57 -11.42 -9.23
CA SER A 259 11.25 -10.96 -9.67
C SER A 259 11.37 -9.89 -10.78
N GLY A 260 10.27 -9.20 -11.08
CA GLY A 260 10.23 -8.14 -12.08
C GLY A 260 10.34 -8.66 -13.52
N ASN A 261 11.10 -7.95 -14.35
CA ASN A 261 11.32 -8.32 -15.75
C ASN A 261 12.13 -9.60 -15.93
N LEU A 262 12.67 -10.20 -14.85
CA LEU A 262 13.33 -11.50 -14.93
C LEU A 262 12.38 -12.59 -15.45
N GLY A 263 11.12 -12.58 -15.00
CA GLY A 263 10.10 -13.55 -15.43
C GLY A 263 9.75 -13.48 -16.93
N ARG A 264 10.10 -12.38 -17.60
CA ARG A 264 9.95 -12.19 -19.06
C ARG A 264 11.15 -12.69 -19.85
N SER A 265 12.20 -13.16 -19.18
CA SER A 265 13.41 -13.68 -19.80
C SER A 265 13.51 -15.19 -19.67
N ASN A 266 14.28 -15.81 -20.57
CA ASN A 266 14.63 -17.23 -20.49
C ASN A 266 16.01 -17.45 -19.84
N ILE A 267 16.63 -16.41 -19.27
CA ILE A 267 18.00 -16.48 -18.72
C ILE A 267 18.09 -17.49 -17.58
N THR A 268 17.00 -17.72 -16.87
CA THR A 268 16.92 -18.64 -15.73
C THR A 268 16.68 -20.09 -16.15
N GLY A 269 16.60 -20.38 -17.45
CA GLY A 269 16.24 -21.68 -17.99
C GLY A 269 14.74 -21.86 -18.16
N VAL A 270 14.38 -22.85 -18.98
CA VAL A 270 13.01 -23.30 -19.25
C VAL A 270 12.95 -24.81 -19.12
N GLY A 271 11.82 -25.36 -18.66
CA GLY A 271 11.71 -26.80 -18.41
C GLY A 271 12.78 -27.31 -17.42
N CYS A 272 13.37 -28.46 -17.71
CA CYS A 272 14.31 -29.14 -16.81
C CYS A 272 15.66 -28.40 -16.64
N ASP A 273 16.10 -27.62 -17.63
CA ASP A 273 17.34 -26.81 -17.54
C ASP A 273 17.29 -25.82 -16.38
N ALA A 274 16.08 -25.37 -16.01
CA ALA A 274 15.91 -24.45 -14.90
C ALA A 274 16.33 -25.08 -13.56
N LEU A 275 16.33 -26.40 -13.40
CA LEU A 275 16.69 -27.05 -12.13
C LEU A 275 18.18 -26.90 -11.77
N THR A 276 19.05 -26.81 -12.77
CA THR A 276 20.51 -26.73 -12.57
C THR A 276 21.06 -25.33 -12.82
N ARG A 277 20.33 -24.46 -13.52
CA ARG A 277 20.74 -23.08 -13.79
C ARG A 277 20.55 -22.19 -12.55
N TYR A 278 21.58 -21.43 -12.21
CA TYR A 278 21.65 -20.55 -11.03
C TYR A 278 21.14 -21.26 -9.76
N PRO A 279 21.83 -22.30 -9.27
CA PRO A 279 21.31 -23.25 -8.28
C PRO A 279 20.93 -22.59 -6.94
N ASP A 280 21.47 -21.42 -6.64
CA ASP A 280 21.24 -20.63 -5.43
C ASP A 280 20.31 -19.43 -5.63
N THR A 281 19.56 -19.43 -6.72
CA THR A 281 18.52 -18.43 -6.99
C THR A 281 17.18 -19.09 -7.27
N PHE A 282 16.14 -18.46 -6.73
CA PHE A 282 14.75 -18.84 -6.84
C PHE A 282 13.94 -17.72 -7.49
N PHE A 283 12.68 -17.99 -7.81
CA PHE A 283 11.79 -17.02 -8.47
C PHE A 283 10.53 -16.76 -7.68
N ASP A 284 9.93 -15.62 -7.98
CA ASP A 284 8.62 -15.24 -7.51
C ASP A 284 7.55 -15.82 -8.45
N ALA A 285 6.75 -16.77 -7.95
CA ALA A 285 5.66 -17.37 -8.70
C ALA A 285 4.47 -16.41 -8.84
N PRO A 286 3.69 -16.50 -9.93
CA PRO A 286 2.42 -15.77 -10.02
C PRO A 286 1.38 -16.39 -9.06
N LEU A 287 1.14 -15.73 -7.92
CA LEU A 287 0.24 -16.26 -6.87
C LEU A 287 -1.18 -16.53 -7.38
N GLY A 288 -1.70 -15.70 -8.28
CA GLY A 288 -3.03 -15.89 -8.87
C GLY A 288 -3.16 -17.17 -9.72
N ALA A 289 -2.07 -17.70 -10.26
CA ALA A 289 -2.08 -18.92 -11.07
C ALA A 289 -2.11 -20.20 -10.21
N LEU A 290 -1.76 -20.11 -8.93
CA LEU A 290 -1.62 -21.27 -8.05
C LEU A 290 -2.96 -21.93 -7.68
N ALA A 291 -4.07 -21.17 -7.72
CA ALA A 291 -5.38 -21.69 -7.36
C ALA A 291 -6.07 -22.47 -8.50
N ASP A 292 -5.52 -22.43 -9.71
CA ASP A 292 -6.07 -23.12 -10.87
C ASP A 292 -5.20 -24.34 -11.22
N ASP A 293 -5.75 -25.52 -10.93
CA ASP A 293 -5.08 -26.82 -11.12
C ASP A 293 -4.66 -27.06 -12.58
N SER A 294 -5.31 -26.40 -13.57
CA SER A 294 -4.95 -26.54 -14.98
C SER A 294 -3.59 -25.92 -15.33
N ASN A 295 -3.05 -25.04 -14.46
CA ASN A 295 -1.72 -24.45 -14.62
C ASN A 295 -0.60 -25.40 -14.17
N PHE A 296 -0.94 -26.53 -13.52
CA PHE A 296 0.02 -27.50 -13.02
C PHE A 296 0.17 -28.69 -13.95
N GLY A 297 1.33 -29.32 -13.86
CA GLY A 297 1.61 -30.57 -14.55
C GLY A 297 2.95 -31.14 -14.11
N THR A 298 3.50 -32.02 -14.95
CA THR A 298 4.84 -32.58 -14.75
C THR A 298 5.71 -32.23 -15.95
N LEU A 299 6.95 -31.82 -15.71
CA LEU A 299 7.92 -31.60 -16.78
C LEU A 299 8.47 -32.94 -17.28
N PRO A 300 8.28 -33.27 -18.58
CA PRO A 300 8.85 -34.48 -19.16
C PRO A 300 10.39 -34.37 -19.20
N GLY A 301 11.08 -35.48 -18.95
CA GLY A 301 12.56 -35.55 -18.96
C GLY A 301 13.22 -35.46 -17.58
N CYS A 302 12.60 -34.77 -16.61
CA CYS A 302 13.10 -34.66 -15.23
C CYS A 302 12.08 -35.07 -14.16
N GLN A 303 10.82 -35.37 -14.56
CA GLN A 303 9.74 -35.80 -13.67
C GLN A 303 9.51 -34.85 -12.48
N ALA A 304 9.66 -33.54 -12.72
CA ALA A 304 9.48 -32.50 -11.72
C ALA A 304 8.11 -31.83 -11.86
N ASP A 305 7.49 -31.49 -10.73
CA ASP A 305 6.26 -30.71 -10.71
C ASP A 305 6.46 -29.37 -11.43
N SER A 306 5.47 -28.98 -12.21
CA SER A 306 5.47 -27.81 -13.08
C SER A 306 4.37 -26.85 -12.69
N LEU A 307 4.66 -25.55 -12.76
CA LEU A 307 3.70 -24.46 -12.79
C LEU A 307 3.98 -23.64 -14.04
N LEU A 308 3.01 -23.56 -14.95
CA LEU A 308 3.15 -22.81 -16.22
C LEU A 308 4.42 -23.16 -17.01
N GLY A 309 4.79 -24.44 -17.03
CA GLY A 309 5.97 -24.93 -17.76
C GLY A 309 7.32 -24.70 -17.08
N ARG A 310 7.33 -24.28 -15.80
CA ARG A 310 8.55 -24.08 -15.00
C ARG A 310 8.54 -24.98 -13.75
N PRO A 311 9.69 -25.52 -13.31
CA PRO A 311 9.73 -26.37 -12.14
C PRO A 311 9.24 -25.63 -10.89
N VAL A 312 8.28 -26.21 -10.16
CA VAL A 312 7.76 -25.62 -8.91
C VAL A 312 8.87 -25.39 -7.90
N ALA A 313 9.84 -26.30 -7.85
CA ALA A 313 10.99 -26.23 -6.94
C ALA A 313 11.93 -25.03 -7.18
N LYS A 314 11.77 -24.31 -8.31
CA LYS A 314 12.50 -23.07 -8.58
C LYS A 314 11.79 -21.82 -8.07
N PHE A 315 10.58 -21.94 -7.54
CA PHE A 315 9.91 -20.84 -6.86
C PHE A 315 10.14 -20.93 -5.35
N TYR A 316 10.28 -19.77 -4.70
CA TYR A 316 10.36 -19.69 -3.24
C TYR A 316 9.26 -18.79 -2.68
N THR A 317 9.02 -17.64 -3.32
CA THR A 317 7.86 -16.80 -3.05
C THR A 317 6.79 -16.98 -4.13
N ALA A 318 5.57 -16.55 -3.81
CA ALA A 318 4.50 -16.37 -4.79
C ALA A 318 3.82 -15.03 -4.52
N SER A 319 3.88 -14.10 -5.46
CA SER A 319 3.34 -12.76 -5.29
C SER A 319 2.23 -12.43 -6.27
N ALA A 320 1.32 -11.54 -5.87
CA ALA A 320 0.36 -10.93 -6.79
C ALA A 320 0.00 -9.47 -6.43
N PRO A 321 -0.38 -8.66 -7.44
CA PRO A 321 -0.99 -7.35 -7.20
C PRO A 321 -2.33 -7.48 -6.48
N PHE A 322 -2.42 -6.90 -5.28
CA PHE A 322 -3.62 -6.94 -4.44
C PHE A 322 -4.85 -6.42 -5.20
N GLN A 323 -4.74 -5.27 -5.84
CA GLN A 323 -5.87 -4.63 -6.52
C GLN A 323 -6.35 -5.42 -7.75
N LEU A 324 -5.45 -6.11 -8.46
CA LEU A 324 -5.82 -6.91 -9.63
C LEU A 324 -6.49 -8.22 -9.20
N GLU A 325 -5.97 -8.86 -8.15
CA GLU A 325 -6.49 -10.13 -7.69
C GLU A 325 -7.73 -9.99 -6.82
N VAL A 326 -7.71 -9.11 -5.82
CA VAL A 326 -8.77 -8.98 -4.82
C VAL A 326 -9.76 -7.89 -5.19
N GLY A 327 -9.31 -6.86 -5.91
CA GLY A 327 -10.14 -5.70 -6.26
C GLY A 327 -10.29 -4.69 -5.12
N THR A 328 -11.15 -3.70 -5.36
CA THR A 328 -11.40 -2.64 -4.38
C THR A 328 -12.18 -3.18 -3.18
N VAL A 329 -11.62 -3.00 -2.00
CA VAL A 329 -12.31 -3.24 -0.73
C VAL A 329 -12.96 -1.93 -0.28
N LEU A 330 -14.28 -1.94 -0.14
CA LEU A 330 -15.04 -0.75 0.28
C LEU A 330 -15.07 -0.62 1.81
N ALA A 331 -15.85 -1.46 2.48
CA ALA A 331 -16.00 -1.45 3.94
C ALA A 331 -15.37 -2.68 4.63
N SER A 332 -15.40 -3.83 3.96
CA SER A 332 -14.76 -5.07 4.40
C SER A 332 -14.57 -6.00 3.21
N PHE A 333 -13.76 -7.05 3.36
CA PHE A 333 -13.74 -8.13 2.38
C PHE A 333 -15.14 -8.70 2.19
N SER A 334 -15.58 -8.82 0.93
CA SER A 334 -16.73 -9.65 0.60
C SER A 334 -16.39 -11.13 0.81
N ALA A 335 -17.42 -11.99 0.90
CA ALA A 335 -17.22 -13.43 1.00
C ALA A 335 -16.38 -13.98 -0.18
N GLY A 336 -16.63 -13.47 -1.39
CA GLY A 336 -15.88 -13.84 -2.60
C GLY A 336 -14.42 -13.37 -2.56
N GLN A 337 -14.15 -12.13 -2.11
CA GLN A 337 -12.78 -11.62 -1.94
C GLN A 337 -11.99 -12.47 -0.94
N ARG A 338 -12.61 -12.75 0.21
CA ARG A 338 -12.01 -13.61 1.24
C ARG A 338 -11.73 -15.02 0.72
N ALA A 339 -12.69 -15.62 0.02
CA ALA A 339 -12.53 -16.95 -0.56
C ALA A 339 -11.40 -16.99 -1.60
N LYS A 340 -11.28 -15.96 -2.45
CA LYS A 340 -10.21 -15.85 -3.45
C LYS A 340 -8.83 -15.72 -2.79
N VAL A 341 -8.70 -14.84 -1.79
CA VAL A 341 -7.46 -14.72 -1.01
C VAL A 341 -7.11 -16.05 -0.35
N ARG A 342 -8.05 -16.66 0.37
CA ARG A 342 -7.84 -17.93 1.06
C ARG A 342 -7.39 -19.04 0.11
N ALA A 343 -8.04 -19.20 -1.04
CA ALA A 343 -7.69 -20.22 -2.03
C ALA A 343 -6.25 -20.04 -2.54
N ALA A 344 -5.87 -18.81 -2.90
CA ALA A 344 -4.52 -18.52 -3.38
C ALA A 344 -3.45 -18.76 -2.29
N LEU A 345 -3.70 -18.32 -1.05
CA LEU A 345 -2.78 -18.50 0.07
C LEU A 345 -2.63 -19.98 0.46
N GLN A 346 -3.73 -20.74 0.45
CA GLN A 346 -3.70 -22.19 0.70
C GLN A 346 -2.96 -22.94 -0.41
N ALA A 347 -3.16 -22.56 -1.67
CA ALA A 347 -2.45 -23.14 -2.80
C ALA A 347 -0.93 -22.89 -2.71
N ALA A 348 -0.51 -21.67 -2.37
CA ALA A 348 0.90 -21.35 -2.12
C ALA A 348 1.48 -22.20 -0.98
N LYS A 349 0.76 -22.28 0.15
CA LYS A 349 1.17 -23.11 1.30
C LYS A 349 1.29 -24.58 0.94
N ALA A 350 0.37 -25.14 0.16
CA ALA A 350 0.41 -26.53 -0.31
C ALA A 350 1.62 -26.85 -1.19
N LYS A 351 2.25 -25.83 -1.79
CA LYS A 351 3.47 -25.93 -2.59
C LYS A 351 4.72 -25.46 -1.86
N ASN A 352 4.64 -25.22 -0.54
CA ASN A 352 5.72 -24.66 0.29
C ASN A 352 6.25 -23.32 -0.23
N LEU A 353 5.39 -22.51 -0.85
CA LEU A 353 5.73 -21.17 -1.33
C LEU A 353 5.30 -20.10 -0.32
N THR A 354 6.15 -19.10 -0.15
CA THR A 354 5.86 -17.95 0.71
C THR A 354 5.04 -16.92 -0.05
N SER A 355 3.76 -16.80 0.30
CA SER A 355 2.81 -15.93 -0.40
C SER A 355 2.94 -14.45 0.01
N ARG A 356 2.72 -13.53 -0.94
CA ARG A 356 2.74 -12.08 -0.71
C ARG A 356 1.74 -11.36 -1.62
N TYR A 357 1.10 -10.32 -1.11
CA TYR A 357 0.37 -9.37 -1.95
C TYR A 357 1.06 -8.01 -1.94
N TRP A 358 1.34 -7.43 -3.11
CA TRP A 358 1.89 -6.08 -3.23
C TRP A 358 0.84 -5.09 -3.73
N GLY A 359 1.09 -3.79 -3.54
CA GLY A 359 0.12 -2.75 -3.91
C GLY A 359 -1.12 -2.71 -3.01
N THR A 360 -0.98 -3.11 -1.75
CA THR A 360 -2.02 -2.88 -0.72
C THR A 360 -2.19 -1.37 -0.48
N PRO A 361 -3.37 -0.89 -0.07
CA PRO A 361 -3.57 0.53 0.19
C PRO A 361 -2.60 1.04 1.27
N SER A 362 -1.86 2.12 0.99
CA SER A 362 -0.99 2.79 1.96
C SER A 362 -1.75 3.84 2.78
N TRP A 363 -2.78 4.42 2.19
CA TRP A 363 -3.70 5.35 2.80
C TRP A 363 -5.11 4.99 2.33
N PRO A 364 -6.14 5.12 3.18
CA PRO A 364 -6.08 5.56 4.59
C PRO A 364 -5.49 4.55 5.57
N ILE A 365 -4.91 5.03 6.67
CA ILE A 365 -4.19 4.17 7.64
C ILE A 365 -5.12 3.09 8.21
N SER A 366 -6.35 3.43 8.60
CA SER A 366 -7.28 2.43 9.12
C SER A 366 -7.69 1.39 8.08
N LYS A 367 -7.80 1.79 6.80
CA LYS A 367 -8.02 0.84 5.70
C LYS A 367 -6.81 -0.05 5.48
N ARG A 368 -5.60 0.51 5.44
CA ARG A 368 -4.33 -0.23 5.33
C ARG A 368 -4.24 -1.29 6.43
N ASP A 369 -4.39 -0.87 7.69
CA ASP A 369 -4.32 -1.72 8.87
C ASP A 369 -5.38 -2.84 8.83
N TYR A 370 -6.61 -2.52 8.41
CA TYR A 370 -7.65 -3.53 8.19
C TYR A 370 -7.24 -4.58 7.14
N ILE A 371 -6.71 -4.16 5.99
CA ILE A 371 -6.27 -5.08 4.93
C ILE A 371 -5.12 -5.95 5.43
N TRP A 372 -4.14 -5.37 6.12
CA TRP A 372 -3.04 -6.12 6.72
C TRP A 372 -3.55 -7.17 7.72
N GLN A 373 -4.49 -6.80 8.58
CA GLN A 373 -5.10 -7.71 9.54
C GLN A 373 -5.80 -8.89 8.85
N GLU A 374 -6.60 -8.63 7.81
CA GLU A 374 -7.28 -9.69 7.08
C GLU A 374 -6.30 -10.61 6.33
N LEU A 375 -5.26 -10.05 5.70
CA LEU A 375 -4.24 -10.85 5.01
C LEU A 375 -3.46 -11.75 5.98
N VAL A 376 -3.07 -11.23 7.15
CA VAL A 376 -2.41 -12.03 8.19
C VAL A 376 -3.36 -13.08 8.76
N ALA A 377 -4.62 -12.74 9.00
CA ALA A 377 -5.62 -13.69 9.49
C ALA A 377 -5.90 -14.83 8.50
N GLU A 378 -5.86 -14.56 7.19
CA GLU A 378 -5.98 -15.58 6.14
C GLU A 378 -4.66 -16.34 5.90
N GLY A 379 -3.56 -15.97 6.56
CA GLY A 379 -2.30 -16.70 6.55
C GLY A 379 -1.34 -16.32 5.42
N VAL A 380 -1.25 -15.04 5.07
CA VAL A 380 -0.22 -14.55 4.13
C VAL A 380 1.19 -14.87 4.64
N GLY A 381 2.07 -15.35 3.75
CA GLY A 381 3.42 -15.75 4.12
C GLY A 381 4.34 -14.58 4.48
N LEU A 382 4.27 -13.49 3.71
CA LEU A 382 4.95 -12.22 3.97
C LEU A 382 3.98 -11.06 3.77
N LEU A 383 3.83 -10.22 4.80
CA LEU A 383 3.12 -8.97 4.67
C LEU A 383 4.00 -7.93 3.96
N ASN A 384 3.58 -7.45 2.80
CA ASN A 384 4.27 -6.39 2.07
C ASN A 384 4.00 -5.02 2.70
N ALA A 385 5.04 -4.31 3.15
CA ALA A 385 4.86 -3.01 3.79
C ALA A 385 5.95 -1.98 3.43
N ASP A 386 5.51 -0.77 3.09
CA ASP A 386 6.39 0.42 3.07
C ASP A 386 6.58 0.96 4.50
N ASP A 387 5.51 1.02 5.30
CA ASP A 387 5.57 1.40 6.72
C ASP A 387 5.86 0.16 7.59
N ILE A 388 7.13 -0.23 7.60
CA ILE A 388 7.62 -1.42 8.32
C ILE A 388 7.52 -1.27 9.84
N GLU A 389 7.59 -0.05 10.37
CA GLU A 389 7.46 0.18 11.80
C GLU A 389 6.03 -0.15 12.25
N SER A 390 5.01 0.34 11.54
CA SER A 390 3.62 -0.02 11.84
C SER A 390 3.35 -1.50 11.56
N ALA A 391 3.88 -2.05 10.47
CA ALA A 391 3.66 -3.45 10.10
C ALA A 391 4.24 -4.42 11.13
N THR A 392 5.46 -4.17 11.61
CA THR A 392 6.17 -5.06 12.55
C THR A 392 5.60 -4.95 13.96
N ARG A 393 5.18 -3.75 14.41
CA ARG A 393 4.57 -3.55 15.74
C ARG A 393 3.27 -4.31 15.97
N LEU A 394 2.56 -4.71 14.91
CA LEU A 394 1.24 -5.36 14.97
C LEU A 394 0.17 -4.58 15.78
N GLU A 395 0.44 -3.31 16.09
CA GLU A 395 -0.45 -2.36 16.77
C GLU A 395 -1.43 -1.73 15.78
N TRP A 396 -2.15 -2.57 15.04
CA TRP A 396 -3.01 -2.13 13.95
C TRP A 396 -4.36 -1.66 14.45
N ASN A 397 -4.88 -0.60 13.82
CA ASN A 397 -6.18 -0.05 14.16
C ASN A 397 -7.30 -1.05 13.82
N ARG A 398 -7.98 -1.55 14.87
CA ARG A 398 -9.11 -2.49 14.75
C ARG A 398 -10.46 -1.79 14.58
N ALA A 399 -10.51 -0.46 14.70
CA ALA A 399 -11.72 0.34 14.70
C ALA A 399 -12.19 0.77 13.30
N TYR A 400 -11.56 0.31 12.21
CA TYR A 400 -11.92 0.71 10.84
C TYR A 400 -13.43 0.64 10.55
N LYS A 401 -14.11 -0.44 10.95
CA LYS A 401 -15.57 -0.58 10.79
C LYS A 401 -16.34 0.46 11.62
N ALA A 402 -15.91 0.71 12.85
CA ALA A 402 -16.52 1.71 13.72
C ALA A 402 -16.32 3.13 13.16
N GLU A 403 -15.15 3.43 12.59
CA GLU A 403 -14.87 4.70 11.92
C GLU A 403 -15.79 4.93 10.73
N LEU A 404 -15.98 3.92 9.86
CA LEU A 404 -16.93 4.01 8.74
C LEU A 404 -18.37 4.27 9.21
N VAL A 405 -18.79 3.60 10.29
CA VAL A 405 -20.10 3.85 10.91
C VAL A 405 -20.19 5.28 11.42
N TRP A 406 -19.18 5.77 12.15
CA TRP A 406 -19.16 7.14 12.66
C TRP A 406 -19.20 8.18 11.55
N ILE A 407 -18.51 7.94 10.44
CA ILE A 407 -18.55 8.82 9.27
C ILE A 407 -19.93 8.83 8.64
N GLY A 408 -20.55 7.65 8.47
CA GLY A 408 -21.91 7.53 7.95
C GLY A 408 -22.92 8.26 8.83
N VAL A 409 -22.87 8.02 10.15
CA VAL A 409 -23.75 8.65 11.14
C VAL A 409 -23.54 10.16 11.20
N SER A 410 -22.29 10.63 11.23
CA SER A 410 -21.97 12.06 11.29
C SER A 410 -22.41 12.76 10.00
N SER A 411 -22.17 12.16 8.83
CA SER A 411 -22.59 12.72 7.54
C SER A 411 -24.11 12.80 7.44
N ALA A 412 -24.82 11.75 7.86
CA ALA A 412 -26.29 11.73 7.89
C ALA A 412 -26.84 12.78 8.87
N TYR A 413 -26.26 12.90 10.07
CA TYR A 413 -26.64 13.92 11.05
C TYR A 413 -26.47 15.34 10.49
N ILE A 414 -25.31 15.64 9.88
CA ILE A 414 -25.06 16.97 9.32
C ILE A 414 -26.03 17.27 8.17
N PHE A 415 -26.31 16.28 7.31
CA PHE A 415 -27.29 16.43 6.24
C PHE A 415 -28.70 16.74 6.77
N VAL A 416 -29.18 15.96 7.74
CA VAL A 416 -30.51 16.16 8.35
C VAL A 416 -30.58 17.48 9.11
N ALA A 417 -29.55 17.84 9.90
CA ALA A 417 -29.48 19.10 10.61
C ALA A 417 -29.51 20.30 9.65
N SER A 418 -28.84 20.20 8.50
CA SER A 418 -28.87 21.22 7.45
C SER A 418 -30.27 21.39 6.86
N LEU A 419 -31.00 20.30 6.62
CA LEU A 419 -32.39 20.35 6.15
C LEU A 419 -33.33 20.96 7.20
N VAL A 420 -33.19 20.59 8.47
CA VAL A 420 -34.00 21.15 9.57
C VAL A 420 -33.74 22.64 9.73
N PHE A 421 -32.47 23.07 9.66
CA PHE A 421 -32.11 24.48 9.73
C PHE A 421 -32.71 25.27 8.57
N ALA A 422 -32.62 24.74 7.34
CA ALA A 422 -33.25 25.36 6.17
C ALA A 422 -34.78 25.49 6.33
N TYR A 423 -35.44 24.44 6.84
CA TYR A 423 -36.88 24.44 7.10
C TYR A 423 -37.30 25.46 8.18
N LEU A 424 -36.63 25.47 9.33
CA LEU A 424 -36.92 26.39 10.43
C LEU A 424 -36.67 27.84 10.01
N TYR A 425 -35.65 28.09 9.19
CA TYR A 425 -35.35 29.41 8.67
C TYR A 425 -36.41 29.91 7.68
N ASP A 426 -36.85 29.09 6.71
CA ASP A 426 -37.95 29.43 5.79
C ASP A 426 -39.25 29.75 6.54
N ARG A 427 -39.54 29.00 7.60
CA ARG A 427 -40.71 29.27 8.44
C ARG A 427 -40.58 30.60 9.21
N SER A 428 -39.38 30.91 9.71
CA SER A 428 -39.08 32.18 10.40
C SER A 428 -39.22 33.39 9.47
N THR A 429 -38.70 33.30 8.25
CA THR A 429 -38.81 34.39 7.25
C THR A 429 -40.28 34.61 6.85
N LYS A 430 -41.04 33.55 6.55
CA LYS A 430 -42.48 33.64 6.27
C LYS A 430 -43.27 34.27 7.42
N SER A 431 -42.94 33.93 8.67
CA SER A 431 -43.54 34.54 9.87
C SER A 431 -43.25 36.04 9.99
N LYS A 432 -41.99 36.46 9.76
CA LYS A 432 -41.59 37.88 9.76
C LYS A 432 -42.30 38.67 8.66
N THR A 433 -42.41 38.11 7.45
CA THR A 433 -43.12 38.75 6.34
C THR A 433 -44.62 38.90 6.64
N LYS A 434 -45.24 37.90 7.26
CA LYS A 434 -46.66 37.96 7.67
C LYS A 434 -46.92 38.98 8.78
N LYS A 435 -46.00 39.12 9.74
CA LYS A 435 -46.04 40.19 10.77
C LYS A 435 -45.84 41.58 10.16
N SER A 436 -44.93 41.73 9.21
CA SER A 436 -44.70 43.00 8.50
C SER A 436 -45.92 43.44 7.70
N LYS A 437 -46.57 42.53 6.96
CA LYS A 437 -47.81 42.80 6.24
C LYS A 437 -48.93 43.24 7.20
N ARG A 438 -49.16 42.48 8.28
CA ARG A 438 -50.16 42.85 9.29
C ARG A 438 -49.88 44.20 9.99
N LYS A 439 -48.62 44.63 10.07
CA LYS A 439 -48.27 45.94 10.65
C LYS A 439 -48.56 47.07 9.65
N GLN A 440 -48.24 46.88 8.37
CA GLN A 440 -48.61 47.81 7.30
C GLN A 440 -50.12 47.94 7.11
N ASP A 441 -50.86 46.83 7.17
CA ASP A 441 -52.34 46.83 7.06
C ASP A 441 -53.01 47.52 8.27
N LYS A 442 -52.32 47.64 9.41
CA LYS A 442 -52.81 48.35 10.62
C LYS A 442 -52.41 49.82 10.69
N GLU A 443 -51.36 50.22 9.98
CA GLU A 443 -50.91 51.62 9.90
C GLU A 443 -51.53 52.35 8.68
N GLY A 444 -52.17 51.61 7.75
CA GLY A 444 -52.86 52.14 6.57
C GLY A 444 -54.39 52.10 6.61
N ALA A 445 -54.98 51.68 7.74
CA ALA A 445 -56.41 51.79 8.05
C ALA A 445 -56.57 52.78 9.22
#